data_AF-A0A7S4RP63-F1
#
_entry.id   AF-A0A7S4RP63-F1
#
_cell.length_a   1.000
_cell.length_b   1.000
_cell.length_c   1.000
_cell.angle_alpha   90.00
_cell.angle_beta   90.00
_cell.angle_gamma   90.00
#
_symmetry.space_group_name_H-M   'P 1'
#
loop_
_entity.id
_entity.type
_entity.pdbx_description
1 polymer ?
#
loop_
_entity_poly.entity_id
_entity_poly.type
_entity_poly.pdbx_seq_one_letter_code
_entity_poly.pdbx_strand_id
1 'polypeptide(L)'
;MKLNLILSLLAFVTLVHCFSSVYTAYVYTQDQQQDATSKEVQILRGGRGVQTSNTREWDGWPAIAYEEVGHPLVTKGDSFFNHARELYFRKDGKSKKTLMDEFIQVYKNRPDPVNMCGIRINHALALFLAVKEIQPTLVVESGVNAGVSTYFIRAASPTTKIFAIDPLAEPICNQGKRWIDPSDKTTNLTGDKFVDLLDIDWKGMIQRGEIDVEKTLVFLDDHLHAFERIAGVMKFGFRHVVVEDNYKLEEGKLHTCYHNQLHLLPIII
;
A
#
# COMPACT_ATOMS: atom_id res chain seq x y z
N MET A 1 21.95 -45.48 30.46
CA MET A 1 22.67 -45.44 29.15
C MET A 1 21.81 -45.79 27.92
N LYS A 2 20.75 -46.61 28.02
CA LYS A 2 19.97 -47.05 26.83
C LYS A 2 18.93 -46.03 26.28
N LEU A 3 18.50 -45.03 27.07
CA LEU A 3 17.45 -44.08 26.64
C LEU A 3 17.97 -42.96 25.72
N ASN A 4 19.18 -42.45 25.97
CA ASN A 4 19.77 -41.36 25.17
C ASN A 4 20.18 -41.80 23.76
N LEU A 5 20.47 -43.10 23.58
CA LEU A 5 20.79 -43.67 22.27
C LEU A 5 19.54 -43.76 21.39
N ILE A 6 18.37 -44.08 21.98
CA ILE A 6 17.09 -44.18 21.25
C ILE A 6 16.61 -42.79 20.81
N LEU A 7 16.73 -41.77 21.66
CA LEU A 7 16.37 -40.38 21.32
C LEU A 7 17.27 -39.79 20.22
N SER A 8 18.57 -40.11 20.23
CA SER A 8 19.47 -39.67 19.15
C SER A 8 19.18 -40.38 17.82
N LEU A 9 18.77 -41.66 17.85
CA LEU A 9 18.39 -42.38 16.64
C LEU A 9 17.08 -41.84 16.03
N LEU A 10 16.10 -41.51 16.87
CA LEU A 10 14.83 -40.89 16.45
C LEU A 10 15.03 -39.51 15.82
N ALA A 11 15.91 -38.68 16.41
CA ALA A 11 16.25 -37.37 15.85
C ALA A 11 17.01 -37.48 14.50
N PHE A 12 17.80 -38.54 14.31
CA PHE A 12 18.51 -38.78 13.05
C PHE A 12 17.55 -39.27 11.95
N VAL A 13 16.60 -40.15 12.27
CA VAL A 13 15.61 -40.65 11.31
C VAL A 13 14.66 -39.52 10.84
N THR A 14 14.23 -38.62 11.73
CA THR A 14 13.42 -37.47 11.34
C THR A 14 14.18 -36.46 10.49
N LEU A 15 15.48 -36.25 10.73
CA LEU A 15 16.32 -35.41 9.88
C LEU A 15 16.44 -36.00 8.47
N VAL A 16 16.69 -37.31 8.35
CA VAL A 16 16.86 -37.97 7.04
C VAL A 16 15.56 -37.95 6.22
N HIS A 17 14.39 -38.08 6.86
CA HIS A 17 13.11 -37.93 6.15
C HIS A 17 12.87 -36.50 5.67
N CYS A 18 13.24 -35.49 6.47
CA CYS A 18 13.11 -34.08 6.08
C CYS A 18 14.03 -33.70 4.90
N PHE A 19 15.24 -34.28 4.82
CA PHE A 19 16.13 -34.04 3.69
C PHE A 19 15.68 -34.77 2.40
N SER A 20 15.04 -35.93 2.51
CA SER A 20 14.54 -36.64 1.32
C SER A 20 13.38 -35.91 0.65
N SER A 21 12.44 -35.34 1.42
CA SER A 21 11.27 -34.65 0.88
C SER A 21 11.63 -33.32 0.23
N VAL A 22 12.61 -32.59 0.78
CA VAL A 22 13.13 -31.35 0.19
C VAL A 22 13.89 -31.65 -1.12
N TYR A 23 14.67 -32.73 -1.17
CA TYR A 23 15.39 -33.09 -2.40
C TYR A 23 14.45 -33.56 -3.52
N THR A 24 13.39 -34.31 -3.20
CA THR A 24 12.39 -34.72 -4.20
C THR A 24 11.61 -33.52 -4.74
N ALA A 25 11.27 -32.53 -3.90
CA ALA A 25 10.61 -31.30 -4.34
C ALA A 25 11.52 -30.43 -5.24
N TYR A 26 12.83 -30.36 -4.93
CA TYR A 26 13.80 -29.62 -5.72
C TYR A 26 14.05 -30.27 -7.10
N VAL A 27 14.13 -31.60 -7.16
CA VAL A 27 14.30 -32.31 -8.45
C VAL A 27 13.04 -32.22 -9.31
N TYR A 28 11.84 -32.30 -8.73
CA TYR A 28 10.58 -32.20 -9.47
C TYR A 28 10.34 -30.81 -10.09
N THR A 29 10.84 -29.76 -9.45
CA THR A 29 10.71 -28.37 -9.95
C THR A 29 11.68 -28.05 -11.08
N GLN A 30 12.87 -28.65 -11.08
CA GLN A 30 13.84 -28.48 -12.19
C GLN A 30 13.37 -29.20 -13.46
N ASP A 31 12.78 -30.40 -13.36
CA ASP A 31 12.32 -31.17 -14.52
C ASP A 31 11.13 -30.50 -15.24
N GLN A 32 10.21 -29.87 -14.48
CA GLN A 32 9.09 -29.09 -15.06
C GLN A 32 9.56 -27.82 -15.79
N GLN A 33 10.70 -27.24 -15.40
CA GLN A 33 11.23 -26.00 -15.97
C GLN A 33 12.03 -26.25 -17.26
N GLN A 34 12.57 -27.45 -17.42
CA GLN A 34 13.32 -27.88 -18.61
C GLN A 34 12.41 -28.42 -19.73
N ASP A 35 11.25 -28.99 -19.39
CA ASP A 35 10.30 -29.54 -20.38
C ASP A 35 9.38 -28.46 -21.00
N ALA A 36 9.21 -27.31 -20.32
CA ALA A 36 8.45 -26.16 -20.83
C ALA A 36 9.25 -25.30 -21.82
N THR A 37 10.58 -25.25 -21.71
CA THR A 37 11.45 -24.39 -22.53
C THR A 37 11.81 -24.98 -23.90
N SER A 38 11.58 -26.27 -24.12
CA SER A 38 11.92 -26.95 -25.39
C SER A 38 10.77 -27.02 -26.41
N LYS A 39 9.51 -26.81 -26.00
CA LYS A 39 8.34 -26.94 -26.88
C LYS A 39 7.87 -25.65 -27.56
N GLU A 40 8.28 -24.47 -27.10
CA GLU A 40 7.85 -23.19 -27.68
C GLU A 40 8.76 -22.64 -28.80
N VAL A 41 9.89 -23.28 -29.12
CA VAL A 41 10.90 -22.72 -30.02
C VAL A 41 10.79 -23.21 -31.49
N GLN A 42 9.82 -24.06 -31.86
CA GLN A 42 9.74 -24.61 -33.23
C GLN A 42 8.48 -24.28 -34.06
N ILE A 43 7.58 -23.43 -33.58
CA ILE A 43 6.46 -22.95 -34.39
C ILE A 43 6.59 -21.43 -34.46
N LEU A 44 6.38 -20.84 -35.65
CA LEU A 44 6.61 -19.42 -36.03
C LEU A 44 7.94 -19.13 -36.75
N ARG A 45 8.25 -19.91 -37.79
CA ARG A 45 8.92 -19.37 -38.99
C ARG A 45 7.85 -19.03 -40.03
N GLY A 46 7.56 -17.74 -40.22
CA GLY A 46 6.83 -17.24 -41.39
C GLY A 46 5.90 -16.06 -41.11
N GLY A 47 6.40 -14.83 -41.25
CA GLY A 47 5.56 -13.63 -41.30
C GLY A 47 6.31 -12.36 -40.93
N ARG A 48 6.54 -11.47 -41.90
CA ARG A 48 7.08 -10.12 -41.66
C ARG A 48 6.04 -9.30 -40.87
N GLY A 49 6.41 -8.88 -39.67
CA GLY A 49 5.72 -7.84 -38.90
C GLY A 49 6.77 -6.98 -38.20
N VAL A 50 6.66 -5.67 -38.35
CA VAL A 50 7.53 -4.70 -37.68
C VAL A 50 7.39 -4.89 -36.17
N GLN A 51 8.46 -5.33 -35.50
CA GLN A 51 8.52 -5.38 -34.04
C GLN A 51 8.82 -3.96 -33.53
N THR A 52 7.82 -3.29 -32.96
CA THR A 52 8.04 -2.21 -32.00
C THR A 52 8.46 -2.87 -30.70
N SER A 53 9.66 -2.59 -30.19
CA SER A 53 10.13 -3.18 -28.94
C SER A 53 9.29 -2.68 -27.76
N ASN A 54 8.61 -3.58 -27.04
CA ASN A 54 7.81 -3.28 -25.83
C ASN A 54 8.67 -2.93 -24.61
N THR A 55 9.90 -2.46 -24.83
CA THR A 55 10.91 -2.24 -23.79
C THR A 55 11.51 -0.85 -23.91
N ARG A 56 11.78 -0.21 -22.78
CA ARG A 56 12.56 1.02 -22.67
C ARG A 56 13.72 0.83 -21.70
N GLU A 57 14.84 1.40 -22.09
CA GLU A 57 16.07 1.44 -21.30
C GLU A 57 16.51 2.89 -21.14
N TRP A 58 17.19 3.19 -20.03
CA TRP A 58 17.76 4.51 -19.76
C TRP A 58 19.20 4.33 -19.28
N ASP A 59 20.09 5.24 -19.67
CA ASP A 59 21.49 5.23 -19.26
C ASP A 59 21.60 5.29 -17.73
N GLY A 60 22.34 4.34 -17.16
CA GLY A 60 22.54 4.21 -15.70
C GLY A 60 21.43 3.49 -14.95
N TRP A 61 20.37 3.04 -15.62
CA TRP A 61 19.30 2.25 -15.00
C TRP A 61 19.57 0.74 -15.20
N PRO A 62 19.70 -0.07 -14.14
CA PRO A 62 20.16 -1.47 -14.24
C PRO A 62 19.10 -2.46 -14.76
N ALA A 63 17.87 -1.99 -15.02
CA ALA A 63 16.74 -2.84 -15.39
C ALA A 63 16.12 -2.42 -16.73
N ILE A 64 15.50 -3.36 -17.43
CA ILE A 64 14.75 -3.10 -18.65
C ILE A 64 13.30 -2.84 -18.25
N ALA A 65 12.73 -1.69 -18.60
CA ALA A 65 11.31 -1.43 -18.37
C ALA A 65 10.48 -2.04 -19.50
N TYR A 66 9.47 -2.81 -19.15
CA TYR A 66 8.49 -3.37 -20.08
C TYR A 66 7.25 -2.48 -20.07
N GLU A 67 6.67 -2.16 -21.24
CA GLU A 67 5.44 -1.36 -21.33
C GLU A 67 4.23 -2.08 -20.71
N GLU A 68 4.26 -3.41 -20.65
CA GLU A 68 3.28 -4.23 -19.95
C GLU A 68 3.92 -4.88 -18.71
N VAL A 69 3.55 -4.40 -17.52
CA VAL A 69 3.86 -5.08 -16.25
C VAL A 69 2.89 -6.24 -16.06
N GLY A 70 2.94 -7.22 -16.95
CA GLY A 70 2.04 -8.37 -16.99
C GLY A 70 2.65 -9.59 -16.31
N HIS A 71 2.75 -9.60 -14.98
CA HIS A 71 2.71 -10.90 -14.30
C HIS A 71 1.30 -11.47 -14.55
N PRO A 72 1.09 -12.78 -14.80
CA PRO A 72 -0.26 -13.34 -15.02
C PRO A 72 -1.26 -13.07 -13.89
N LEU A 73 -0.77 -12.66 -12.71
CA LEU A 73 -1.56 -12.27 -11.53
C LEU A 73 -1.72 -10.74 -11.37
N VAL A 74 -1.13 -9.93 -12.25
CA VAL A 74 -1.16 -8.47 -12.21
C VAL A 74 -1.70 -7.95 -13.53
N THR A 75 -2.97 -7.56 -13.53
CA THR A 75 -3.59 -6.84 -14.63
C THR A 75 -3.65 -5.36 -14.29
N LYS A 76 -3.06 -4.50 -15.13
CA LYS A 76 -3.31 -3.06 -15.07
C LYS A 76 -4.74 -2.80 -15.56
N GLY A 77 -5.67 -2.65 -14.62
CA GLY A 77 -7.06 -2.30 -14.92
C GLY A 77 -7.19 -0.85 -15.41
N ASP A 78 -8.35 -0.54 -15.99
CA ASP A 78 -8.76 0.85 -16.12
C ASP A 78 -9.13 1.40 -14.75
N SER A 79 -8.27 2.24 -14.17
CA SER A 79 -8.39 2.68 -12.77
C SER A 79 -8.55 4.19 -12.69
N PHE A 80 -8.98 4.69 -11.53
CA PHE A 80 -9.06 6.14 -11.29
C PHE A 80 -7.71 6.84 -11.53
N PHE A 81 -6.57 6.13 -11.43
CA PHE A 81 -5.25 6.66 -11.75
C PHE A 81 -5.14 7.06 -13.23
N ASN A 82 -5.64 6.23 -14.15
CA ASN A 82 -5.63 6.54 -15.59
C ASN A 82 -6.45 7.80 -15.89
N HIS A 83 -7.49 8.03 -15.08
CA HIS A 83 -8.39 9.18 -15.19
C HIS A 83 -8.04 10.32 -14.24
N ALA A 84 -6.98 10.22 -13.44
CA ALA A 84 -6.69 11.16 -12.35
C ALA A 84 -6.56 12.59 -12.87
N ARG A 85 -5.90 12.78 -14.02
CA ARG A 85 -5.82 14.08 -14.69
C ARG A 85 -7.21 14.63 -15.00
N GLU A 86 -8.07 13.83 -15.62
CA GLU A 86 -9.43 14.26 -15.93
C GLU A 86 -10.22 14.61 -14.67
N LEU A 87 -10.13 13.76 -13.64
CA LEU A 87 -10.80 13.97 -12.36
C LEU A 87 -10.35 15.27 -11.68
N TYR A 88 -9.05 15.59 -11.71
CA TYR A 88 -8.53 16.85 -11.17
C TYR A 88 -9.05 18.09 -11.88
N PHE A 89 -9.19 18.03 -13.21
CA PHE A 89 -9.56 19.18 -14.03
C PHE A 89 -11.04 19.21 -14.43
N ARG A 90 -11.82 18.21 -14.01
CA ARG A 90 -13.28 18.20 -14.15
C ARG A 90 -13.86 19.36 -13.37
N LYS A 91 -14.63 20.21 -14.06
CA LYS A 91 -15.32 21.35 -13.45
C LYS A 91 -16.62 20.89 -12.80
N ASP A 92 -16.83 21.30 -11.57
CA ASP A 92 -18.13 21.17 -10.92
C ASP A 92 -19.18 22.00 -11.67
N GLY A 93 -20.35 21.40 -11.89
CA GLY A 93 -21.41 21.99 -12.71
C GLY A 93 -21.93 23.32 -12.17
N LYS A 94 -21.92 23.49 -10.84
CA LYS A 94 -22.44 24.66 -10.13
C LYS A 94 -21.39 25.75 -9.90
N SER A 95 -20.30 25.40 -9.21
CA SER A 95 -19.24 26.34 -8.82
C SER A 95 -18.27 26.67 -9.96
N LYS A 96 -18.24 25.86 -11.03
CA LYS A 96 -17.28 25.91 -12.14
C LYS A 96 -15.81 25.72 -11.73
N LYS A 97 -15.55 25.44 -10.45
CA LYS A 97 -14.21 25.12 -9.93
C LYS A 97 -13.86 23.68 -10.23
N THR A 98 -12.57 23.41 -10.40
CA THR A 98 -12.04 22.06 -10.54
C THR A 98 -11.68 21.48 -9.18
N LEU A 99 -11.48 20.16 -9.11
CA LEU A 99 -10.97 19.51 -7.90
C LEU A 99 -9.55 20.01 -7.56
N MET A 100 -8.73 20.31 -8.58
CA MET A 100 -7.43 20.94 -8.40
C MET A 100 -7.55 22.32 -7.74
N ASP A 101 -8.52 23.14 -8.15
CA ASP A 101 -8.75 24.45 -7.53
C ASP A 101 -9.11 24.30 -6.05
N GLU A 102 -9.96 23.33 -5.72
CA GLU A 102 -10.32 23.01 -4.34
C GLU A 102 -9.10 22.56 -3.53
N PHE A 103 -8.32 21.61 -4.05
CA PHE A 103 -7.10 21.14 -3.41
C PHE A 103 -6.11 22.27 -3.16
N ILE A 104 -5.87 23.15 -4.14
CA ILE A 104 -4.95 24.28 -3.98
C ILE A 104 -5.40 25.20 -2.83
N GLN A 105 -6.71 25.42 -2.67
CA GLN A 105 -7.23 26.23 -1.55
C GLN A 105 -7.04 25.52 -0.21
N VAL A 106 -7.33 24.22 -0.12
CA VAL A 106 -7.11 23.41 1.08
C VAL A 106 -5.62 23.40 1.43
N TYR A 107 -4.74 23.12 0.47
CA TYR A 107 -3.30 23.08 0.67
C TYR A 107 -2.75 24.42 1.17
N LYS A 108 -3.23 25.55 0.64
CA LYS A 108 -2.83 26.90 1.09
C LYS A 108 -3.24 27.20 2.54
N ASN A 109 -4.39 26.69 2.97
CA ASN A 109 -4.97 26.96 4.28
C ASN A 109 -4.65 25.88 5.32
N ARG A 110 -3.74 24.95 5.00
CA ARG A 110 -3.36 23.88 5.93
C ARG A 110 -2.75 24.45 7.22
N PRO A 111 -3.01 23.82 8.37
CA PRO A 111 -2.59 24.31 9.68
C PRO A 111 -1.07 24.27 9.87
N ASP A 112 -0.40 23.27 9.29
CA ASP A 112 1.05 23.14 9.36
C ASP A 112 1.70 23.36 7.97
N PRO A 113 2.31 24.54 7.73
CA PRO A 113 3.00 24.79 6.48
C PRO A 113 4.32 23.99 6.36
N VAL A 114 4.93 23.57 7.47
CA VAL A 114 6.23 22.91 7.55
C VAL A 114 6.02 21.42 7.82
N ASN A 115 5.67 20.65 6.77
CA ASN A 115 5.44 19.21 6.90
C ASN A 115 6.70 18.37 6.61
N MET A 116 7.65 18.34 7.54
CA MET A 116 8.97 17.69 7.34
C MET A 116 8.92 16.16 7.31
N CYS A 117 8.11 15.54 8.17
CA CYS A 117 8.03 14.08 8.34
C CYS A 117 6.61 13.55 8.16
N GLY A 118 5.84 14.17 7.26
CA GLY A 118 4.52 13.67 6.88
C GLY A 118 4.29 13.87 5.40
N ILE A 119 3.03 13.72 4.98
CA ILE A 119 2.68 13.78 3.57
C ILE A 119 3.03 15.10 2.86
N ARG A 120 3.79 15.04 1.77
CA ARG A 120 4.09 16.23 0.93
C ARG A 120 3.06 16.44 -0.16
N ILE A 121 3.15 17.56 -0.91
CA ILE A 121 2.09 18.03 -1.81
C ILE A 121 1.57 16.97 -2.78
N ASN A 122 2.43 16.14 -3.37
CA ASN A 122 2.00 15.11 -4.32
C ASN A 122 1.18 14.00 -3.64
N HIS A 123 1.56 13.63 -2.41
CA HIS A 123 0.93 12.57 -1.63
C HIS A 123 -0.36 13.08 -0.99
N ALA A 124 -0.37 14.34 -0.53
CA ALA A 124 -1.58 15.06 -0.13
C ALA A 124 -2.58 15.18 -1.27
N LEU A 125 -2.12 15.51 -2.50
CA LEU A 125 -2.97 15.59 -3.68
C LEU A 125 -3.60 14.23 -4.00
N ALA A 126 -2.80 13.16 -3.99
CA ALA A 126 -3.28 11.80 -4.24
C ALA A 126 -4.28 11.33 -3.17
N LEU A 127 -4.00 11.56 -1.89
CA LEU A 127 -4.91 11.25 -0.78
C LEU A 127 -6.22 12.02 -0.90
N PHE A 128 -6.14 13.31 -1.22
CA PHE A 128 -7.32 14.16 -1.40
C PHE A 128 -8.20 13.64 -2.54
N LEU A 129 -7.63 13.27 -3.68
CA LEU A 129 -8.36 12.64 -4.79
C LEU A 129 -8.97 11.29 -4.38
N ALA A 130 -8.19 10.43 -3.72
CA ALA A 130 -8.66 9.11 -3.30
C ALA A 130 -9.90 9.22 -2.41
N VAL A 131 -9.87 10.10 -1.39
CA VAL A 131 -11.02 10.33 -0.52
C VAL A 131 -12.20 10.95 -1.29
N LYS A 132 -11.93 11.86 -2.24
CA LYS A 132 -12.97 12.50 -3.05
C LYS A 132 -13.68 11.53 -3.99
N GLU A 133 -12.98 10.58 -4.57
CA GLU A 133 -13.55 9.62 -5.52
C GLU A 133 -14.15 8.39 -4.82
N ILE A 134 -13.48 7.86 -3.80
CA ILE A 134 -13.97 6.70 -3.03
C ILE A 134 -15.18 7.09 -2.17
N GLN A 135 -15.24 8.33 -1.66
CA GLN A 135 -16.24 8.80 -0.70
C GLN A 135 -16.43 7.81 0.48
N PRO A 136 -15.34 7.46 1.18
CA PRO A 136 -15.38 6.41 2.19
C PRO A 136 -16.26 6.80 3.38
N THR A 137 -16.98 5.85 3.97
CA THR A 137 -17.74 6.06 5.21
C THR A 137 -16.81 6.18 6.42
N LEU A 138 -15.65 5.53 6.35
CA LEU A 138 -14.58 5.54 7.35
C LEU A 138 -13.21 5.61 6.65
N VAL A 139 -12.31 6.43 7.18
CA VAL A 139 -10.88 6.35 6.90
C VAL A 139 -10.16 5.87 8.15
N VAL A 140 -9.35 4.82 8.01
CA VAL A 140 -8.45 4.34 9.05
C VAL A 140 -7.05 4.79 8.69
N GLU A 141 -6.54 5.78 9.39
CA GLU A 141 -5.22 6.38 9.19
C GLU A 141 -4.24 5.80 10.21
N SER A 142 -3.27 5.02 9.74
CA SER A 142 -2.13 4.53 10.54
C SER A 142 -0.92 5.39 10.23
N GLY A 143 -0.41 6.13 11.22
CA GLY A 143 0.70 7.08 11.05
C GLY A 143 0.23 8.53 10.90
N VAL A 144 -0.32 9.12 11.96
CA VAL A 144 -0.85 10.50 11.93
C VAL A 144 0.26 11.55 11.92
N ASN A 145 1.35 11.30 12.66
CA ASN A 145 2.41 12.24 12.98
C ASN A 145 1.87 13.64 13.34
N ALA A 146 2.04 14.66 12.49
CA ALA A 146 1.59 16.02 12.76
C ALA A 146 0.12 16.30 12.40
N GLY A 147 -0.62 15.32 11.87
CA GLY A 147 -2.05 15.44 11.52
C GLY A 147 -2.34 16.08 10.16
N VAL A 148 -1.32 16.22 9.31
CA VAL A 148 -1.49 16.85 7.98
C VAL A 148 -2.32 15.98 7.05
N SER A 149 -2.10 14.67 7.03
CA SER A 149 -2.92 13.70 6.31
C SER A 149 -4.37 13.71 6.81
N THR A 150 -4.60 13.68 8.13
CA THR A 150 -5.92 13.83 8.75
C THR A 150 -6.64 15.10 8.27
N TYR A 151 -5.92 16.23 8.17
CA TYR A 151 -6.46 17.48 7.66
C TYR A 151 -6.95 17.35 6.21
N PHE A 152 -6.16 16.74 5.33
CA PHE A 152 -6.57 16.53 3.94
C PHE A 152 -7.74 15.56 3.81
N ILE A 153 -7.78 14.50 4.62
CA ILE A 153 -8.91 13.57 4.67
C ILE A 153 -10.20 14.30 5.05
N ARG A 154 -10.18 15.09 6.12
CA ARG A 154 -11.33 15.86 6.58
C ARG A 154 -11.76 16.91 5.55
N ALA A 155 -10.82 17.61 4.94
CA ALA A 155 -11.12 18.61 3.91
C ALA A 155 -11.72 17.96 2.65
N ALA A 156 -11.27 16.76 2.30
CA ALA A 156 -11.81 16.00 1.18
C ALA A 156 -13.26 15.53 1.47
N SER A 157 -13.53 15.08 2.69
CA SER A 157 -14.85 14.62 3.11
C SER A 157 -15.25 15.08 4.53
N PRO A 158 -16.19 16.02 4.66
CA PRO A 158 -16.64 16.51 5.97
C PRO A 158 -17.50 15.52 6.76
N THR A 159 -17.98 14.45 6.13
CA THR A 159 -18.88 13.46 6.74
C THR A 159 -18.20 12.15 7.11
N THR A 160 -17.08 11.82 6.47
CA THR A 160 -16.31 10.59 6.71
C THR A 160 -15.84 10.51 8.16
N LYS A 161 -16.03 9.35 8.80
CA LYS A 161 -15.43 9.06 10.10
C LYS A 161 -13.93 8.84 9.93
N ILE A 162 -13.12 9.21 10.91
CA ILE A 162 -11.67 8.99 10.86
C ILE A 162 -11.21 8.29 12.13
N PHE A 163 -10.48 7.19 11.98
CA PHE A 163 -9.66 6.61 13.05
C PHE A 163 -8.23 7.04 12.82
N ALA A 164 -7.76 7.98 13.63
CA ALA A 164 -6.42 8.55 13.53
C ALA A 164 -5.51 7.82 14.54
N ILE A 165 -4.63 6.95 14.04
CA ILE A 165 -3.83 6.00 14.83
C ILE A 165 -2.36 6.41 14.80
N ASP A 166 -1.78 6.64 15.98
CA ASP A 166 -0.35 6.97 16.10
C ASP A 166 0.15 6.62 17.50
N PRO A 167 1.26 5.88 17.66
CA PRO A 167 1.74 5.48 18.98
C PRO A 167 2.16 6.67 19.86
N LEU A 168 2.56 7.80 19.26
CA LEU A 168 3.06 8.95 19.98
C LEU A 168 1.96 9.97 20.24
N ALA A 169 1.98 10.59 21.41
CA ALA A 169 1.07 11.71 21.73
C ALA A 169 1.47 12.99 20.99
N GLU A 170 2.76 13.19 20.80
CA GLU A 170 3.37 14.35 20.15
C GLU A 170 4.07 13.95 18.85
N PRO A 171 4.10 14.83 17.84
CA PRO A 171 4.71 14.52 16.55
C PRO A 171 6.24 14.50 16.61
N ILE A 172 6.85 13.85 15.63
CA ILE A 172 8.30 13.71 15.49
C ILE A 172 8.90 14.79 14.59
N CYS A 173 10.23 14.78 14.46
CA CYS A 173 10.99 15.66 13.56
C CYS A 173 10.87 17.16 13.84
N ASN A 174 10.75 17.53 15.12
CA ASN A 174 10.57 18.91 15.56
C ASN A 174 9.38 19.61 14.88
N GLN A 175 8.37 18.83 14.49
CA GLN A 175 7.06 19.33 14.12
C GLN A 175 6.45 20.09 15.31
N GLY A 176 5.59 21.06 15.01
CA GLY A 176 4.85 21.80 16.03
C GLY A 176 3.82 20.92 16.73
N LYS A 177 2.83 21.53 17.36
CA LYS A 177 1.73 20.77 17.95
C LYS A 177 0.95 20.02 16.85
N ARG A 178 0.70 18.72 17.06
CA ARG A 178 -0.16 17.91 16.19
C ARG A 178 -1.49 18.63 15.95
N TRP A 179 -1.87 18.76 14.67
CA TRP A 179 -3.21 19.21 14.33
C TRP A 179 -4.23 18.14 14.67
N ILE A 180 -5.27 18.53 15.40
CA ILE A 180 -6.36 17.66 15.79
C ILE A 180 -7.60 18.10 15.03
N ASP A 181 -8.25 17.15 14.36
CA ASP A 181 -9.51 17.41 13.67
C ASP A 181 -10.56 17.92 14.68
N PRO A 182 -11.14 19.12 14.47
CA PRO A 182 -12.15 19.66 15.37
C PRO A 182 -13.50 18.90 15.27
N SER A 183 -13.68 18.02 14.30
CA SER A 183 -14.90 17.22 14.13
C SER A 183 -15.06 16.13 15.19
N ASP A 184 -16.30 15.93 15.64
CA ASP A 184 -16.70 14.79 16.49
C ASP A 184 -16.62 13.43 15.78
N LYS A 185 -16.36 13.42 14.46
CA LYS A 185 -16.28 12.22 13.63
C LYS A 185 -14.90 11.58 13.60
N THR A 186 -13.95 12.16 14.33
CA THR A 186 -12.57 11.67 14.39
C THR A 186 -12.28 11.09 15.76
N THR A 187 -11.96 9.80 15.78
CA THR A 187 -11.49 9.10 16.97
C THR A 187 -9.97 9.07 16.94
N ASN A 188 -9.35 9.82 17.86
CA ASN A 188 -7.90 9.86 18.00
C ASN A 188 -7.45 8.72 18.92
N LEU A 189 -6.78 7.72 18.33
CA LEU A 189 -6.14 6.59 18.99
C LEU A 189 -4.64 6.88 19.08
N THR A 190 -4.29 7.91 19.86
CA THR A 190 -2.92 8.40 19.97
C THR A 190 -2.39 8.41 21.40
N GLY A 191 -1.07 8.24 21.56
CA GLY A 191 -0.40 8.23 22.87
C GLY A 191 -1.01 7.18 23.81
N ASP A 192 -1.48 7.61 24.98
CA ASP A 192 -2.09 6.72 25.98
C ASP A 192 -3.37 6.00 25.49
N LYS A 193 -4.01 6.49 24.43
CA LYS A 193 -5.20 5.87 23.82
C LYS A 193 -4.87 5.01 22.60
N PHE A 194 -3.59 4.84 22.30
CA PHE A 194 -3.13 4.09 21.14
C PHE A 194 -3.63 2.65 21.20
N VAL A 195 -4.16 2.21 20.06
CA VAL A 195 -4.45 0.82 19.75
C VAL A 195 -3.88 0.58 18.36
N ASP A 196 -3.02 -0.43 18.22
CA ASP A 196 -2.43 -0.75 16.93
C ASP A 196 -3.51 -1.09 15.90
N LEU A 197 -3.27 -0.73 14.63
CA LEU A 197 -4.17 -1.01 13.52
C LEU A 197 -4.67 -2.47 13.52
N LEU A 198 -3.79 -3.43 13.80
CA LEU A 198 -4.14 -4.85 13.73
C LEU A 198 -4.78 -5.40 15.00
N ASP A 199 -4.77 -4.62 16.10
CA ASP A 199 -5.32 -4.97 17.41
C ASP A 199 -6.73 -4.39 17.63
N ILE A 200 -7.22 -3.54 16.74
CA ILE A 200 -8.61 -3.07 16.75
C ILE A 200 -9.56 -4.25 16.54
N ASP A 201 -10.70 -4.26 17.27
CA ASP A 201 -11.77 -5.27 17.17
C ASP A 201 -12.56 -5.16 15.85
N TRP A 202 -11.89 -5.30 14.71
CA TRP A 202 -12.51 -5.22 13.38
C TRP A 202 -13.65 -6.22 13.25
N LYS A 203 -13.42 -7.46 13.69
CA LYS A 203 -14.43 -8.52 13.60
C LYS A 203 -15.70 -8.16 14.35
N GLY A 204 -15.59 -7.69 15.59
CA GLY A 204 -16.76 -7.28 16.37
C GLY A 204 -17.45 -6.05 15.79
N MET A 205 -16.69 -5.04 15.34
CA MET A 205 -17.25 -3.85 14.69
C MET A 205 -18.05 -4.19 13.42
N ILE A 206 -17.53 -5.11 12.59
CA ILE A 206 -18.22 -5.63 11.41
C ILE A 206 -19.50 -6.36 11.82
N GLN A 207 -19.43 -7.26 12.81
CA GLN A 207 -20.58 -8.03 13.29
C GLN A 207 -21.69 -7.14 13.88
N ARG A 208 -21.32 -6.01 14.51
CA ARG A 208 -22.26 -5.02 15.05
C ARG A 208 -22.77 -4.02 14.00
N GLY A 209 -22.26 -4.07 12.76
CA GLY A 209 -22.64 -3.15 11.69
C GLY A 209 -22.16 -1.71 11.89
N GLU A 210 -21.09 -1.52 12.67
CA GLU A 210 -20.55 -0.20 12.99
C GLU A 210 -19.70 0.36 11.84
N ILE A 211 -19.14 -0.52 11.02
CA ILE A 211 -18.30 -0.21 9.87
C ILE A 211 -18.72 -1.02 8.63
N ASP A 212 -18.43 -0.47 7.46
CA ASP A 212 -18.59 -1.11 6.16
C ASP A 212 -17.20 -1.21 5.51
N VAL A 213 -16.64 -2.42 5.46
CA VAL A 213 -15.26 -2.65 4.98
C VAL A 213 -15.09 -2.37 3.49
N GLU A 214 -16.17 -2.49 2.70
CA GLU A 214 -16.17 -2.17 1.27
C GLU A 214 -16.20 -0.65 1.03
N LYS A 215 -16.57 0.14 2.03
CA LYS A 215 -16.56 1.61 1.99
C LYS A 215 -15.56 2.23 2.96
N THR A 216 -14.62 1.44 3.46
CA THR A 216 -13.57 1.92 4.34
C THR A 216 -12.26 2.03 3.57
N LEU A 217 -11.61 3.19 3.66
CA LEU A 217 -10.26 3.41 3.15
C LEU A 217 -9.24 3.27 4.28
N VAL A 218 -8.27 2.38 4.12
CA VAL A 218 -7.12 2.25 5.03
C VAL A 218 -5.95 3.02 4.43
N PHE A 219 -5.44 4.01 5.15
CA PHE A 219 -4.29 4.83 4.77
C PHE A 219 -3.11 4.49 5.69
N LEU A 220 -2.02 3.99 5.11
CA LEU A 220 -0.84 3.48 5.82
C LEU A 220 0.36 4.40 5.58
N ASP A 221 0.75 5.17 6.59
CA ASP A 221 1.93 6.06 6.65
C ASP A 221 2.69 5.84 7.98
N ASP A 222 2.54 4.65 8.58
CA ASP A 222 3.13 4.32 9.88
C ASP A 222 4.60 3.88 9.80
N HIS A 223 5.17 3.84 8.59
CA HIS A 223 6.51 3.36 8.29
C HIS A 223 6.80 1.93 8.81
N LEU A 224 5.77 1.09 8.88
CA LEU A 224 5.92 -0.33 9.22
C LEU A 224 5.85 -1.22 7.97
N HIS A 225 5.96 -2.54 8.17
CA HIS A 225 5.92 -3.51 7.07
C HIS A 225 4.57 -3.48 6.34
N ALA A 226 4.50 -2.73 5.24
CA ALA A 226 3.27 -2.53 4.48
C ALA A 226 2.61 -3.86 4.07
N PHE A 227 3.38 -4.90 3.73
CA PHE A 227 2.83 -6.21 3.38
C PHE A 227 2.05 -6.86 4.54
N GLU A 228 2.62 -6.82 5.75
CA GLU A 228 1.96 -7.36 6.95
C GLU A 228 0.71 -6.54 7.30
N ARG A 229 0.80 -5.21 7.17
CA ARG A 229 -0.33 -4.30 7.38
C ARG A 229 -1.46 -4.57 6.40
N ILE A 230 -1.17 -4.64 5.10
CA ILE A 230 -2.13 -4.95 4.04
C ILE A 230 -2.77 -6.32 4.28
N ALA A 231 -1.97 -7.38 4.44
CA ALA A 231 -2.50 -8.72 4.69
C ALA A 231 -3.35 -8.77 5.96
N GLY A 232 -2.91 -8.05 7.00
CA GLY A 232 -3.57 -7.93 8.28
C GLY A 232 -4.95 -7.27 8.22
N VAL A 233 -5.15 -6.25 7.38
CA VAL A 233 -6.48 -5.65 7.17
C VAL A 233 -7.30 -6.45 6.14
N MET A 234 -6.69 -6.94 5.07
CA MET A 234 -7.41 -7.70 4.02
C MET A 234 -8.10 -8.96 4.55
N LYS A 235 -7.56 -9.60 5.61
CA LYS A 235 -8.19 -10.75 6.29
C LYS A 235 -9.57 -10.45 6.86
N PHE A 236 -9.89 -9.17 7.11
CA PHE A 236 -11.19 -8.70 7.58
C PHE A 236 -12.09 -8.18 6.47
N GLY A 237 -11.65 -8.21 5.21
CA GLY A 237 -12.45 -7.80 4.06
C GLY A 237 -12.16 -6.39 3.55
N PHE A 238 -11.28 -5.60 4.18
CA PHE A 238 -10.87 -4.30 3.63
C PHE A 238 -10.28 -4.46 2.22
N ARG A 239 -10.66 -3.57 1.30
CA ARG A 239 -10.20 -3.57 -0.10
C ARG A 239 -9.48 -2.29 -0.47
N HIS A 240 -10.02 -1.13 -0.08
CA HIS A 240 -9.38 0.14 -0.33
C HIS A 240 -8.24 0.37 0.66
N VAL A 241 -7.01 0.17 0.18
CA VAL A 241 -5.79 0.43 0.95
C VAL A 241 -4.89 1.35 0.14
N VAL A 242 -4.37 2.40 0.78
CA VAL A 242 -3.35 3.31 0.25
C VAL A 242 -2.13 3.18 1.14
N VAL A 243 -0.99 2.87 0.52
CA VAL A 243 0.32 2.91 1.19
C VAL A 243 1.02 4.21 0.82
N GLU A 244 1.51 4.89 1.85
CA GLU A 244 2.34 6.07 1.79
C GLU A 244 3.68 5.73 2.43
N ASP A 245 4.77 6.08 1.75
CA ASP A 245 6.10 6.00 2.33
C ASP A 245 7.01 7.02 1.62
N ASN A 246 7.09 8.22 2.20
CA ASN A 246 7.52 9.45 1.56
C ASN A 246 9.05 9.62 1.44
N TYR A 247 9.77 8.55 1.12
CA TYR A 247 11.23 8.56 1.14
C TYR A 247 11.86 9.59 0.19
N LYS A 248 13.00 10.14 0.63
CA LYS A 248 13.89 10.84 -0.31
C LYS A 248 14.44 9.83 -1.31
N LEU A 249 14.85 10.35 -2.47
CA LEU A 249 15.59 9.58 -3.46
C LEU A 249 16.75 8.83 -2.77
N GLU A 250 16.87 7.53 -3.00
CA GLU A 250 17.88 6.63 -2.42
C GLU A 250 17.78 6.33 -0.90
N GLU A 251 16.85 6.95 -0.18
CA GLU A 251 16.60 6.67 1.24
C GLU A 251 15.44 5.68 1.45
N GLY A 252 14.88 5.18 0.35
CA GLY A 252 13.78 4.22 0.29
C GLY A 252 14.01 2.94 1.08
N LYS A 253 13.36 2.81 2.24
CA LYS A 253 13.20 1.55 2.96
C LYS A 253 11.74 1.12 3.00
N LEU A 254 11.05 1.18 1.86
CA LEU A 254 9.77 0.48 1.77
C LEU A 254 10.13 -1.00 1.98
N HIS A 255 9.81 -1.53 3.16
CA HIS A 255 10.12 -2.90 3.52
C HIS A 255 9.12 -3.85 2.85
N THR A 256 9.01 -3.76 1.53
CA THR A 256 8.51 -4.83 0.67
C THR A 256 9.67 -5.80 0.44
N CYS A 257 9.39 -7.10 0.43
CA CYS A 257 10.38 -8.08 -0.03
C CYS A 257 10.96 -7.60 -1.37
N TYR A 258 12.29 -7.61 -1.49
CA TYR A 258 13.12 -6.95 -2.50
C TYR A 258 13.51 -5.50 -2.21
N HIS A 259 14.74 -5.39 -1.69
CA HIS A 259 15.58 -4.20 -1.67
C HIS A 259 15.95 -3.82 -3.12
N ASN A 260 15.01 -3.21 -3.86
CA ASN A 260 15.30 -2.45 -5.08
C ASN A 260 14.09 -1.60 -5.47
N GLN A 261 14.29 -0.28 -5.39
CA GLN A 261 13.54 0.81 -6.02
C GLN A 261 12.23 0.44 -6.72
N LEU A 262 11.12 0.51 -5.99
CA LEU A 262 9.80 0.69 -6.58
C LEU A 262 9.30 2.08 -6.17
N HIS A 263 9.52 3.04 -7.06
CA HIS A 263 8.80 4.31 -7.09
C HIS A 263 7.37 4.04 -7.55
N LEU A 264 6.57 3.44 -6.68
CA LEU A 264 5.13 3.32 -6.91
C LEU A 264 4.45 4.50 -6.26
N LEU A 265 3.79 5.30 -7.11
CA LEU A 265 2.61 6.07 -6.72
C LEU A 265 1.69 5.19 -5.87
N PRO A 266 0.91 5.78 -4.94
CA PRO A 266 0.12 5.03 -3.96
C PRO A 266 -0.63 3.89 -4.64
N ILE A 267 -0.28 2.66 -4.27
CA ILE A 267 -1.01 1.48 -4.72
C ILE A 267 -2.36 1.59 -4.03
N ILE A 268 -3.39 1.91 -4.80
CA ILE A 268 -4.78 1.73 -4.39
C ILE A 268 -5.19 0.37 -4.92
N ILE A 269 -5.40 -0.57 -4.00
CA ILE A 269 -6.05 -1.86 -4.31
C ILE A 269 -7.56 -1.69 -4.18
#